data_AF-A0A1Y3NQE1-F1
#
_entry.id   AF-A0A1Y3NQE1-F1
#
_cell.length_a   1.000
_cell.length_b   1.000
_cell.length_c   1.000
_cell.angle_alpha   90.00
_cell.angle_beta   90.00
_cell.angle_gamma   90.00
#
_symmetry.space_group_name_H-M   'P 1'
#
loop_
_entity.id
_entity.type
_entity.pdbx_description
1 polymer ?
#
loop_
_entity_poly.entity_id
_entity_poly.type
_entity_poly.pdbx_seq_one_letter_code
_entity_poly.pdbx_strand_id
1 'polypeptide(L)'
;VTDAFIPYVNSVEIDVNGIDELVLILKESEQSDMLRRIGLARKHVTTLLRLSSEKIEVIKNLIKRITTLYPTSNNLLYLSDVQDHVITMVQNLHHYDQTLTRAHSNYLAQISIETTLAANDTNDIANKLSVLGTVFLPLSLISGMWGMNVIVPGQKYDSLYPFLIICISMVIISILVILASKRFGMI
;
A
#
# COMPACT_ATOMS: atom_id res chain seq x y z
N VAL A 1 15.62 35.63 -16.31
CA VAL A 1 14.34 35.27 -15.63
C VAL A 1 14.03 33.81 -15.83
N THR A 2 14.16 33.28 -17.04
CA THR A 2 14.08 31.83 -17.34
C THR A 2 15.12 31.01 -16.59
N ASP A 3 16.36 31.50 -16.52
CA ASP A 3 17.45 30.80 -15.82
C ASP A 3 17.25 30.70 -14.31
N ALA A 4 16.39 31.56 -13.74
CA ALA A 4 16.05 31.50 -12.33
C ALA A 4 15.19 30.28 -11.99
N PHE A 5 14.49 29.67 -12.97
CA PHE A 5 13.66 28.48 -12.76
C PHE A 5 14.47 27.17 -12.85
N ILE A 6 15.59 27.17 -13.58
CA ILE A 6 16.47 26.00 -13.75
C ILE A 6 16.83 25.33 -12.42
N PRO A 7 17.32 26.02 -11.37
CA PRO A 7 17.67 25.35 -10.12
C PRO A 7 16.47 24.70 -9.43
N TYR A 8 15.27 25.27 -9.56
CA TYR A 8 14.05 24.70 -8.98
C TYR A 8 13.58 23.46 -9.74
N VAL A 9 13.74 23.45 -11.07
CA VAL A 9 13.41 22.29 -11.90
C VAL A 9 14.37 21.13 -11.60
N ASN A 10 15.66 21.42 -11.47
CA ASN A 10 16.65 20.40 -11.09
C ASN A 10 16.38 19.85 -9.67
N SER A 11 15.96 20.70 -8.73
CA SER A 11 15.55 20.24 -7.40
C SER A 11 14.36 19.28 -7.49
N VAL A 12 13.37 19.60 -8.31
CA VAL A 12 12.19 18.74 -8.51
C VAL A 12 12.57 17.43 -9.20
N GLU A 13 13.49 17.46 -10.16
CA GLU A 13 14.02 16.25 -10.80
C GLU A 13 14.65 15.30 -9.78
N ILE A 14 15.51 15.81 -8.91
CA ILE A 14 16.16 15.02 -7.85
C ILE A 14 15.10 14.43 -6.90
N ASP A 15 14.13 15.24 -6.47
CA ASP A 15 13.06 14.80 -5.57
C ASP A 15 12.21 13.68 -6.20
N VAL A 16 11.82 13.85 -7.47
CA VAL A 16 10.95 12.89 -8.17
C VAL A 16 11.69 11.59 -8.45
N ASN A 17 12.94 11.64 -8.90
CA ASN A 17 13.76 10.45 -9.12
C ASN A 17 14.02 9.70 -7.81
N GLY A 18 14.31 10.43 -6.72
CA GLY A 18 14.46 9.84 -5.40
C GLY A 18 13.19 9.16 -4.91
N ILE A 19 12.02 9.74 -5.16
CA ILE A 19 10.72 9.12 -4.83
C ILE A 19 10.51 7.84 -5.64
N ASP A 20 10.75 7.85 -6.95
CA ASP A 20 10.51 6.69 -7.82
C ASP A 20 11.39 5.49 -7.42
N GLU A 21 12.64 5.74 -7.07
CA GLU A 21 13.57 4.70 -6.57
C GLU A 21 13.15 4.18 -5.19
N LEU A 22 12.79 5.08 -4.26
CA LEU A 22 12.38 4.70 -2.90
C LEU A 22 11.08 3.88 -2.90
N VAL A 23 10.12 4.20 -3.77
CA VAL A 23 8.85 3.46 -3.91
C VAL A 23 9.08 1.96 -4.12
N LEU A 24 10.19 1.56 -4.75
CA LEU A 24 10.49 0.15 -5.01
C LEU A 24 11.16 -0.58 -3.84
N ILE A 25 11.77 0.16 -2.90
CA ILE A 25 12.67 -0.40 -1.87
C ILE A 25 12.10 -0.23 -0.44
N LEU A 26 10.98 0.48 -0.30
CA LEU A 26 10.40 0.83 1.00
C LEU A 26 10.15 -0.37 1.92
N LYS A 27 10.56 -0.17 3.17
CA LYS A 27 10.19 -0.99 4.32
C LYS A 27 9.03 -0.33 5.07
N GLU A 28 8.23 -1.13 5.79
CA GLU A 28 7.02 -0.73 6.54
C GLU A 28 7.17 0.56 7.37
N SER A 29 8.33 0.79 7.98
CA SER A 29 8.57 1.91 8.90
C SER A 29 8.58 3.30 8.26
N GLU A 30 8.66 3.41 6.93
CA GLU A 30 8.85 4.68 6.22
C GLU A 30 7.65 5.10 5.36
N GLN A 31 6.56 4.33 5.37
CA GLN A 31 5.37 4.56 4.54
C GLN A 31 4.74 5.94 4.74
N SER A 32 4.51 6.38 5.99
CA SER A 32 3.88 7.69 6.24
C SER A 32 4.73 8.88 5.76
N ASP A 33 6.06 8.75 5.78
CA ASP A 33 6.95 9.81 5.27
C ASP A 33 6.89 9.89 3.74
N MET A 34 6.74 8.74 3.07
CA MET A 34 6.67 8.67 1.61
C MET A 34 5.43 9.32 1.02
N LEU A 35 4.25 9.09 1.61
CA LEU A 35 3.04 9.76 1.14
C LEU A 35 3.16 11.29 1.27
N ARG A 36 3.79 11.76 2.35
CA ARG A 36 4.09 13.19 2.55
C ARG A 36 5.07 13.72 1.51
N ARG A 37 6.17 13.01 1.23
CA ARG A 37 7.15 13.35 0.20
C ARG A 37 6.52 13.43 -1.19
N ILE A 38 5.71 12.44 -1.57
CA ILE A 38 4.95 12.43 -2.83
C ILE A 38 4.03 13.65 -2.92
N GLY A 39 3.29 13.97 -1.85
CA GLY A 39 2.41 15.13 -1.81
C GLY A 39 3.14 16.47 -1.96
N LEU A 40 4.30 16.62 -1.30
CA LEU A 40 5.14 17.81 -1.40
C LEU A 40 5.74 17.98 -2.80
N ALA A 41 6.31 16.91 -3.36
CA ALA A 41 6.85 16.93 -4.73
C ALA A 41 5.76 17.30 -5.75
N ARG A 42 4.54 16.76 -5.61
CA ARG A 42 3.42 17.07 -6.49
C ARG A 42 3.04 18.55 -6.44
N LYS A 43 3.04 19.11 -5.23
CA LYS A 43 2.78 20.54 -5.02
C LYS A 43 3.85 21.39 -5.70
N HIS A 44 5.13 21.03 -5.61
CA HIS A 44 6.22 21.73 -6.29
C HIS A 44 6.08 21.66 -7.81
N VAL A 45 5.90 20.46 -8.38
CA VAL A 45 5.70 20.25 -9.82
C VAL A 45 4.51 21.05 -10.34
N THR A 46 3.35 20.95 -9.69
CA THR A 46 2.12 21.66 -10.11
C THR A 46 2.30 23.18 -10.06
N THR A 47 2.99 23.68 -9.03
CA THR A 47 3.25 25.12 -8.88
C THR A 47 4.17 25.62 -10.00
N LEU A 48 5.25 24.88 -10.30
CA LEU A 48 6.17 25.22 -11.39
C LEU A 48 5.50 25.13 -12.76
N LEU A 49 4.66 24.10 -13.00
CA LEU A 49 3.87 23.96 -14.22
C LEU A 49 2.96 25.18 -14.44
N ARG A 50 2.20 25.58 -13.41
CA ARG A 50 1.32 26.76 -13.51
C ARG A 50 2.11 28.04 -13.83
N LEU A 51 3.17 28.32 -13.06
CA LEU A 51 3.99 29.53 -13.24
C LEU A 51 4.71 29.58 -14.58
N SER A 52 5.13 28.42 -15.11
CA SER A 52 5.86 28.33 -16.37
C SER A 52 4.93 28.36 -17.57
N SER A 53 3.77 27.73 -17.48
CA SER A 53 2.79 27.66 -18.58
C SER A 53 2.26 29.05 -18.96
N GLU A 54 1.91 29.87 -17.95
CA GLU A 54 1.45 31.25 -18.16
C GLU A 54 2.53 32.11 -18.84
N LYS A 55 3.81 31.91 -18.50
CA LYS A 55 4.93 32.67 -19.07
C LYS A 55 5.25 32.26 -20.51
N ILE A 56 5.15 30.97 -20.84
CA ILE A 56 5.36 30.47 -22.21
C ILE A 56 4.38 31.11 -23.18
N GLU A 57 3.10 31.22 -22.81
CA GLU A 57 2.09 31.78 -23.69
C GLU A 57 2.38 33.25 -24.04
N VAL A 58 2.84 34.02 -23.04
CA VAL A 58 3.28 35.41 -23.25
C VAL A 58 4.50 35.47 -24.16
N ILE A 59 5.51 34.61 -23.95
CA ILE A 59 6.72 34.57 -24.79
C ILE A 59 6.36 34.18 -26.23
N LYS A 60 5.52 33.15 -26.42
CA LYS A 60 5.00 32.73 -27.74
C LYS A 60 4.31 33.87 -28.47
N ASN A 61 3.43 34.59 -27.78
CA ASN A 61 2.70 35.72 -28.35
C ASN A 61 3.62 36.90 -28.68
N LEU A 62 4.62 37.17 -27.82
CA LEU A 62 5.62 38.20 -28.06
C LEU A 62 6.46 37.90 -29.30
N ILE A 63 7.00 36.68 -29.41
CA ILE A 63 7.80 36.24 -30.56
C ILE A 63 6.99 36.34 -31.84
N LYS A 64 5.77 35.78 -31.86
CA LYS A 64 4.88 35.84 -33.03
C LYS A 64 4.63 37.29 -33.51
N ARG A 65 4.45 38.22 -32.57
CA ARG A 65 4.23 39.64 -32.89
C ARG A 65 5.49 40.30 -33.42
N ILE A 66 6.66 40.01 -32.84
CA ILE A 66 7.96 40.52 -33.31
C ILE A 66 8.28 39.97 -34.71
N THR A 67 8.06 38.68 -34.98
CA THR A 67 8.25 38.08 -36.31
C THR A 67 7.41 38.78 -37.37
N THR A 68 6.18 39.16 -37.04
CA THR A 68 5.26 39.84 -37.96
C THR A 68 5.68 41.29 -38.24
N LEU A 69 6.21 41.99 -37.23
CA LEU A 69 6.59 43.40 -37.34
C LEU A 69 8.02 43.62 -37.87
N TYR A 70 8.96 42.71 -37.56
CA TYR A 70 10.39 42.84 -37.85
C TYR A 70 11.02 41.49 -38.26
N PRO A 71 10.71 40.99 -39.48
CA PRO A 71 11.10 39.64 -39.93
C PRO A 71 12.61 39.42 -40.07
N THR A 72 13.41 40.48 -40.26
CA THR A 72 14.88 40.43 -40.43
C THR A 72 15.67 40.76 -39.16
N SER A 73 15.02 40.81 -38.00
CA SER A 73 15.72 41.16 -36.75
C SER A 73 16.62 40.01 -36.26
N ASN A 74 17.91 40.27 -36.05
CA ASN A 74 18.84 39.32 -35.39
C ASN A 74 18.37 38.93 -33.98
N ASN A 75 17.57 39.77 -33.32
CA ASN A 75 17.02 39.53 -31.99
C ASN A 75 16.00 38.38 -31.94
N LEU A 76 15.41 38.02 -33.09
CA LEU A 76 14.42 36.94 -33.16
C LEU A 76 15.05 35.57 -32.87
N LEU A 77 16.29 35.34 -33.31
CA LEU A 77 17.01 34.08 -33.09
C LEU A 77 17.23 33.81 -31.59
N TYR A 78 17.70 34.82 -30.84
CA TYR A 78 17.92 34.69 -29.40
C TYR A 78 16.62 34.50 -28.62
N LEU A 79 15.52 35.12 -29.05
CA LEU A 79 14.20 34.93 -28.43
C LEU A 79 13.64 33.52 -28.68
N SER A 80 13.86 32.97 -29.88
CA SER A 80 13.48 31.58 -30.19
C SER A 80 14.24 30.57 -29.34
N ASP A 81 15.55 30.76 -29.13
CA ASP A 81 16.35 29.88 -28.25
C ASP A 81 15.82 29.88 -26.81
N VAL A 82 15.54 31.06 -26.24
CA VAL A 82 14.92 31.19 -24.91
C VAL A 82 13.54 30.51 -24.87
N GLN A 83 12.74 30.67 -25.92
CA GLN A 83 11.44 30.00 -26.01
C GLN A 83 11.59 28.48 -25.98
N ASP A 84 12.51 27.92 -26.76
CA ASP A 84 12.76 26.50 -26.84
C ASP A 84 13.17 25.95 -25.47
N HIS A 85 14.09 26.63 -24.78
CA HIS A 85 14.48 26.28 -23.41
C HIS A 85 13.30 26.20 -22.43
N VAL A 86 12.38 27.18 -22.47
CA VAL A 86 11.20 27.16 -21.56
C VAL A 86 10.20 26.07 -21.97
N ILE A 87 10.03 25.81 -23.27
CA ILE A 87 9.17 24.72 -23.76
C ILE A 87 9.70 23.37 -23.26
N THR A 88 11.01 23.11 -23.42
CA THR A 88 11.63 21.88 -22.90
C THR A 88 11.49 21.78 -21.39
N MET A 89 11.67 22.88 -20.66
CA MET A 89 11.48 22.90 -19.20
C MET A 89 10.07 22.47 -18.78
N VAL A 90 9.03 22.95 -19.47
CA VAL A 90 7.64 22.55 -19.19
C VAL A 90 7.34 21.11 -19.59
N GLN A 91 7.93 20.63 -20.70
CA GLN A 91 7.83 19.22 -21.06
C GLN A 91 8.44 18.31 -19.98
N ASN A 92 9.61 18.68 -19.43
CA ASN A 92 10.23 17.95 -18.32
C ASN A 92 9.36 17.95 -17.07
N LEU A 93 8.79 19.11 -16.70
CA LEU A 93 7.86 19.18 -15.57
C LEU A 93 6.62 18.28 -15.77
N HIS A 94 6.11 18.20 -17.00
CA HIS A 94 5.00 17.31 -17.31
C HIS A 94 5.38 15.83 -17.21
N HIS A 95 6.61 15.48 -17.60
CA HIS A 95 7.19 14.16 -17.41
C HIS A 95 7.33 13.82 -15.92
N TYR A 96 7.81 14.74 -15.10
CA TYR A 96 7.93 14.55 -13.66
C TYR A 96 6.58 14.33 -12.97
N ASP A 97 5.51 15.05 -13.39
CA ASP A 97 4.15 14.82 -12.88
C ASP A 97 3.63 13.40 -13.20
N GLN A 98 3.91 12.91 -14.41
CA GLN A 98 3.55 11.54 -14.82
C GLN A 98 4.32 10.49 -14.02
N THR A 99 5.63 10.67 -13.85
CA THR A 99 6.45 9.77 -13.03
C THR A 99 5.97 9.75 -11.59
N LEU A 100 5.66 10.91 -11.01
CA LEU A 100 5.12 10.99 -9.65
C LEU A 100 3.74 10.30 -9.52
N THR A 101 2.89 10.40 -10.55
CA THR A 101 1.60 9.72 -10.59
C THR A 101 1.76 8.20 -10.64
N ARG A 102 2.75 7.69 -11.39
CA ARG A 102 3.11 6.27 -11.40
C ARG A 102 3.68 5.83 -10.06
N ALA A 103 4.62 6.57 -9.49
CA ALA A 103 5.21 6.30 -8.18
C ALA A 103 4.14 6.24 -7.08
N HIS A 104 3.18 7.17 -7.07
CA HIS A 104 2.03 7.14 -6.16
C HIS A 104 1.17 5.88 -6.33
N SER A 105 0.93 5.45 -7.57
CA SER A 105 0.12 4.26 -7.85
C SER A 105 0.83 2.97 -7.42
N ASN A 106 2.14 2.88 -7.68
CA ASN A 106 3.00 1.78 -7.24
C ASN A 106 3.05 1.70 -5.71
N TYR A 107 3.16 2.84 -5.03
CA TYR A 107 3.13 2.91 -3.57
C TYR A 107 1.82 2.37 -2.98
N LEU A 108 0.67 2.77 -3.53
CA LEU A 108 -0.63 2.25 -3.10
C LEU A 108 -0.78 0.74 -3.36
N ALA A 109 -0.25 0.25 -4.49
CA ALA A 109 -0.24 -1.17 -4.80
C ALA A 109 0.61 -1.95 -3.78
N GLN A 110 1.77 -1.41 -3.38
CA GLN A 110 2.63 -2.02 -2.38
C GLN A 110 1.94 -2.12 -1.01
N ILE A 111 1.31 -1.03 -0.54
CA ILE A 111 0.53 -1.06 0.71
C ILE A 111 -0.61 -2.09 0.62
N SER A 112 -1.30 -2.15 -0.52
CA SER A 112 -2.38 -3.12 -0.71
C SER A 112 -1.89 -4.56 -0.60
N ILE A 113 -0.72 -4.87 -1.19
CA ILE A 113 -0.09 -6.18 -1.07
C ILE A 113 0.26 -6.47 0.40
N GLU A 114 0.90 -5.52 1.09
CA GLU A 114 1.32 -5.68 2.48
C GLU A 114 0.14 -5.88 3.43
N THR A 115 -0.91 -5.07 3.31
CA THR A 115 -2.13 -5.23 4.11
C THR A 115 -2.82 -6.57 3.83
N THR A 116 -2.79 -7.06 2.59
CA THR A 116 -3.31 -8.39 2.24
C THR A 116 -2.48 -9.50 2.88
N LEU A 117 -1.15 -9.37 2.89
CA LEU A 117 -0.26 -10.32 3.56
C LEU A 117 -0.50 -10.33 5.08
N ALA A 118 -0.56 -9.16 5.72
CA ALA A 118 -0.86 -9.04 7.15
C ALA A 118 -2.26 -9.61 7.50
N ALA A 119 -3.24 -9.41 6.61
CA ALA A 119 -4.56 -10.01 6.77
C ALA A 119 -4.52 -11.54 6.66
N ASN A 120 -3.75 -12.09 5.72
CA ASN A 120 -3.55 -13.54 5.60
C ASN A 120 -2.85 -14.12 6.84
N ASP A 121 -1.79 -13.50 7.33
CA ASP A 121 -1.10 -13.93 8.55
C ASP A 121 -2.02 -13.90 9.77
N THR A 122 -2.85 -12.85 9.88
CA THR A 122 -3.87 -12.74 10.93
C THR A 122 -4.91 -13.84 10.80
N ASN A 123 -5.36 -14.14 9.58
CA ASN A 123 -6.30 -15.21 9.31
C ASN A 123 -5.72 -16.59 9.67
N ASP A 124 -4.44 -16.82 9.38
CA ASP A 124 -3.73 -18.05 9.74
C ASP A 124 -3.65 -18.24 11.26
N ILE A 125 -3.39 -17.17 12.00
CA ILE A 125 -3.42 -17.19 13.47
C ILE A 125 -4.84 -17.44 13.97
N ALA A 126 -5.84 -16.76 13.41
CA ALA A 126 -7.25 -16.93 13.77
C ALA A 126 -7.74 -18.37 13.50
N ASN A 127 -7.31 -18.97 12.39
CA ASN A 127 -7.59 -20.37 12.05
C ASN A 127 -7.00 -21.31 13.11
N LYS A 128 -5.72 -21.11 13.49
CA LYS A 128 -5.08 -21.91 14.56
C LYS A 128 -5.82 -21.80 15.90
N LEU A 129 -6.24 -20.60 16.30
CA LEU A 129 -7.05 -20.40 17.50
C LEU A 129 -8.42 -21.07 17.39
N SER A 130 -9.06 -20.99 16.23
CA SER A 130 -10.38 -21.60 15.98
C SER A 130 -10.34 -23.12 16.07
N VAL A 131 -9.26 -23.75 15.58
CA VAL A 131 -9.00 -25.19 15.73
C VAL A 131 -8.95 -25.57 17.22
N LEU A 132 -8.19 -24.81 18.02
CA LEU A 132 -8.11 -25.03 19.46
C LEU A 132 -9.49 -24.87 20.12
N GLY A 133 -10.22 -23.81 19.79
CA GLY A 133 -11.58 -23.56 20.32
C GLY A 133 -12.56 -24.69 19.98
N THR A 134 -12.50 -25.21 18.75
CA THR A 134 -13.38 -26.31 18.30
C THR A 134 -13.08 -27.62 19.03
N VAL A 135 -11.83 -27.86 19.44
CA VAL A 135 -11.46 -29.01 20.27
C VAL A 135 -11.88 -28.79 21.74
N PHE A 136 -11.68 -27.59 22.28
CA PHE A 136 -12.01 -27.31 23.69
C PHE A 136 -13.51 -27.27 23.99
N LEU A 137 -14.35 -26.82 23.04
CA LEU A 137 -15.79 -26.68 23.25
C LEU A 137 -16.49 -28.01 23.66
N PRO A 138 -16.38 -29.13 22.91
CA PRO A 138 -16.99 -30.40 23.30
C PRO A 138 -16.36 -31.00 24.56
N LEU A 139 -15.04 -30.83 24.77
CA LEU A 139 -14.35 -31.31 25.96
C LEU A 139 -14.84 -30.60 27.23
N SER A 140 -15.04 -29.28 27.13
CA SER A 140 -15.56 -28.45 28.23
C SER A 140 -17.02 -28.78 28.53
N LEU A 141 -17.83 -29.09 27.50
CA LEU A 141 -19.22 -29.50 27.67
C LEU A 141 -19.34 -30.84 28.39
N ILE A 142 -18.56 -31.85 27.98
CA ILE A 142 -18.57 -33.18 28.60
C ILE A 142 -18.10 -33.11 30.06
N SER A 143 -16.98 -32.44 30.32
CA SER A 143 -16.46 -32.26 31.68
C SER A 143 -17.41 -31.44 32.55
N GLY A 144 -18.04 -30.40 31.99
CA GLY A 144 -19.03 -29.58 32.69
C GLY A 144 -20.27 -30.37 33.10
N MET A 145 -20.88 -31.13 32.19
CA MET A 145 -22.04 -31.98 32.51
C MET A 145 -21.76 -33.01 33.61
N TRP A 146 -20.55 -33.58 33.62
CA TRP A 146 -20.13 -34.55 34.63
C TRP A 146 -19.67 -33.93 35.94
N GLY A 147 -19.33 -32.64 35.95
CA GLY A 147 -19.09 -31.85 37.16
C GLY A 147 -20.36 -31.37 37.86
N MET A 148 -21.54 -31.59 37.28
CA MET A 148 -22.82 -31.26 37.89
C MET A 148 -23.23 -32.32 38.91
N ASN A 149 -23.87 -31.90 40.02
CA ASN A 149 -24.43 -32.79 41.05
C ASN A 149 -25.72 -33.50 40.58
N VAL A 150 -25.71 -34.09 39.39
CA VAL A 150 -26.84 -34.82 38.78
C VAL A 150 -26.45 -36.29 38.64
N ILE A 151 -27.45 -37.19 38.66
CA ILE A 151 -27.19 -38.62 38.53
C ILE A 151 -26.61 -38.91 37.14
N VAL A 152 -25.35 -39.34 37.11
CA VAL A 152 -24.63 -39.67 35.87
C VAL A 152 -24.76 -41.15 35.52
N PRO A 153 -24.82 -41.50 34.22
CA PRO A 153 -24.90 -42.89 33.79
C PRO A 153 -23.63 -43.66 34.21
N GLY A 154 -23.79 -44.69 35.04
CA GLY A 154 -22.67 -45.46 35.59
C GLY A 154 -22.36 -45.17 37.08
N GLN A 155 -23.02 -44.20 37.70
CA GLN A 155 -22.77 -43.82 39.12
C GLN A 155 -23.10 -44.92 40.15
N LYS A 156 -24.01 -45.85 39.81
CA LYS A 156 -24.47 -46.90 40.74
C LYS A 156 -23.67 -48.21 40.67
N TYR A 157 -22.63 -48.26 39.84
CA TYR A 157 -21.75 -49.43 39.69
C TYR A 157 -20.40 -49.13 40.34
N ASP A 158 -19.91 -50.03 41.21
CA ASP A 158 -18.58 -49.95 41.87
C ASP A 158 -17.42 -50.25 40.90
N SER A 159 -17.45 -49.63 39.73
CA SER A 159 -16.45 -49.86 38.69
C SER A 159 -15.97 -48.55 38.08
N LEU A 160 -14.67 -48.49 37.79
CA LEU A 160 -14.02 -47.41 37.05
C LEU A 160 -14.27 -47.47 35.53
N TYR A 161 -14.95 -48.50 35.03
CA TYR A 161 -15.24 -48.65 33.59
C TYR A 161 -16.01 -47.47 32.98
N PRO A 162 -17.07 -46.91 33.61
CA PRO A 162 -17.78 -45.76 33.07
C PRO A 162 -16.87 -44.53 32.90
N PHE A 163 -16.02 -44.26 33.89
CA PHE A 163 -15.04 -43.16 33.84
C PHE A 163 -14.05 -43.35 32.68
N LEU A 164 -13.50 -44.55 32.52
CA LEU A 164 -12.58 -44.90 31.42
C LEU A 164 -13.23 -44.74 30.04
N ILE A 165 -14.49 -45.18 29.88
CA ILE A 165 -15.23 -45.07 28.61
C ILE A 165 -15.40 -43.60 28.20
N ILE A 166 -15.64 -42.69 29.16
CA ILE A 166 -15.80 -41.25 28.89
C ILE A 166 -14.46 -40.61 28.52
N CYS A 167 -13.38 -40.94 29.22
CA CYS A 167 -12.06 -40.46 28.84
C CYS A 167 -11.70 -40.90 27.42
N ILE A 168 -11.98 -42.16 27.07
CA ILE A 168 -11.76 -42.69 25.72
C ILE A 168 -12.65 -41.97 24.69
N SER A 169 -13.93 -41.74 25.00
CA SER A 169 -14.84 -41.03 24.08
C SER A 169 -14.42 -39.58 23.85
N MET A 170 -13.90 -38.87 24.86
CA MET A 170 -13.36 -37.51 24.73
C MET A 170 -12.13 -37.46 23.80
N VAL A 171 -11.24 -38.46 23.91
CA VAL A 171 -10.07 -38.58 23.01
C VAL A 171 -10.53 -38.84 21.57
N ILE A 172 -11.48 -39.76 21.36
CA ILE A 172 -12.03 -40.08 20.04
C ILE A 172 -12.69 -38.83 19.41
N ILE A 173 -13.50 -38.10 20.16
CA ILE A 173 -14.15 -36.86 19.70
C ILE A 173 -13.10 -35.82 19.30
N SER A 174 -12.05 -35.64 20.10
CA SER A 174 -10.97 -34.70 19.80
C SER A 174 -10.25 -35.06 18.50
N ILE A 175 -9.93 -36.34 18.30
CA ILE A 175 -9.30 -36.84 17.07
C ILE A 175 -10.22 -36.62 15.87
N LEU A 176 -11.52 -36.89 16.00
CA LEU A 176 -12.49 -36.72 14.93
C LEU A 176 -12.63 -35.24 14.53
N VAL A 177 -12.67 -34.33 15.50
CA VAL A 177 -12.70 -32.88 15.27
C VAL A 177 -11.42 -32.42 14.54
N ILE A 178 -10.24 -32.90 14.94
CA ILE A 178 -8.98 -32.57 14.27
C ILE A 178 -8.95 -33.09 12.83
N LEU A 179 -9.41 -34.32 12.60
CA LEU A 179 -9.50 -34.90 11.25
C LEU A 179 -10.50 -34.15 10.36
N ALA A 180 -11.65 -33.77 10.91
CA ALA A 180 -12.61 -32.93 10.21
C ALA A 180 -12.00 -31.57 9.88
N SER A 181 -11.31 -30.94 10.84
CA SER A 181 -10.64 -29.65 10.65
C SER A 181 -9.58 -29.68 9.55
N LYS A 182 -8.80 -30.77 9.45
CA LYS A 182 -7.87 -31.00 8.34
C LYS A 182 -8.59 -31.17 6.99
N ARG A 183 -9.73 -31.87 6.98
CA ARG A 183 -10.50 -32.11 5.75
C ARG A 183 -11.15 -30.84 5.20
N PHE A 184 -11.55 -29.91 6.08
CA PHE A 184 -12.14 -28.63 5.69
C PHE A 184 -11.09 -27.54 5.36
N GLY A 185 -9.80 -27.86 5.41
CA GLY A 185 -8.73 -26.92 5.05
C GLY A 185 -8.52 -25.78 6.04
N MET A 186 -8.98 -25.93 7.29
CA MET A 186 -8.68 -25.00 8.38
C MET A 186 -7.28 -25.24 8.99
N ILE A 187 -6.62 -26.34 8.60
CA ILE A 187 -5.26 -26.78 8.92
C ILE A 187 -4.64 -27.29 7.63
#